data_AF-A0A377HZR8-F1
#
_entry.id   AF-A0A377HZR8-F1
#
_cell.length_a   1.000
_cell.length_b   1.000
_cell.length_c   1.000
_cell.angle_alpha   90.00
_cell.angle_beta   90.00
_cell.angle_gamma   90.00
#
_symmetry.space_group_name_H-M   'P 1'
#
loop_
_entity.id
_entity.type
_entity.pdbx_description
1 polymer ?
#
loop_
_entity_poly.entity_id
_entity_poly.type
_entity_poly.pdbx_seq_one_letter_code
_entity_poly.pdbx_strand_id
1 'polypeptide(L)'
;MTEDQKRKYIEETVSKYLIVHEVDPKKKDLMELDKIGLKITFSAETPKDAQSVLTEYVSFVNQYILNQTNQEFKLGFNLRLDERKFTKEQIEENLTEAKKVQVENLTNALEIAKKAGVKDLSRENNNISVLEYMLGNVRLNIFDSKLADGTYLFMLGEKYLQAQLDSVENVKAYYYLKQNTKKLPQAQQIVSLK
;
A
#
# COMPACT_ATOMS: atom_id res chain seq x y z
N MET A 1 -43.71 -3.00 -31.85
CA MET A 1 -42.27 -3.20 -32.11
C MET A 1 -41.74 -4.29 -31.20
N THR A 2 -40.94 -5.20 -31.74
CA THR A 2 -40.15 -6.16 -30.96
C THR A 2 -38.93 -5.49 -30.31
N GLU A 3 -38.27 -6.14 -29.36
CA GLU A 3 -37.09 -5.58 -28.68
C GLU A 3 -35.93 -5.31 -29.66
N ASP A 4 -35.72 -6.17 -30.65
CA ASP A 4 -34.71 -5.94 -31.68
C ASP A 4 -35.04 -4.72 -32.55
N GLN A 5 -36.33 -4.52 -32.85
CA GLN A 5 -36.78 -3.33 -33.59
C GLN A 5 -36.58 -2.05 -32.77
N LYS A 6 -36.80 -2.09 -31.44
CA LYS A 6 -36.54 -0.95 -30.55
C LYS A 6 -35.06 -0.63 -30.47
N ARG A 7 -34.22 -1.65 -30.30
CA ARG A 7 -32.77 -1.48 -30.23
C ARG A 7 -32.22 -0.87 -31.52
N LYS A 8 -32.64 -1.41 -32.67
CA LYS A 8 -32.25 -0.89 -33.99
C LYS A 8 -32.73 0.55 -34.20
N TYR A 9 -33.97 0.87 -33.81
CA TYR A 9 -34.48 2.23 -33.89
C TYR A 9 -33.65 3.22 -33.06
N ILE A 10 -33.29 2.86 -31.82
CA ILE A 10 -32.47 3.70 -30.94
C ILE A 10 -31.07 3.88 -31.53
N GLU A 11 -30.44 2.80 -31.98
CA GLU A 11 -29.10 2.83 -32.59
C GLU A 11 -29.06 3.73 -33.84
N GLU A 12 -30.05 3.60 -34.71
CA GLU A 12 -30.18 4.46 -35.88
C GLU A 12 -30.44 5.92 -35.50
N THR A 13 -31.28 6.15 -34.49
CA THR A 13 -31.62 7.50 -34.01
C THR A 13 -30.37 8.20 -33.45
N VAL A 14 -29.61 7.50 -32.60
CA VAL A 14 -28.36 8.04 -32.03
C VAL A 14 -27.35 8.29 -33.13
N SER A 15 -27.13 7.32 -34.02
CA SER A 15 -26.09 7.45 -35.07
C SER A 15 -26.39 8.55 -36.08
N LYS A 16 -27.67 8.80 -36.39
CA LYS A 16 -28.07 9.80 -37.40
C LYS A 16 -28.24 11.19 -36.80
N TYR A 17 -28.78 11.29 -35.58
CA TYR A 17 -29.27 12.56 -35.06
C TYR A 17 -28.45 13.13 -33.90
N LEU A 18 -27.67 12.31 -33.18
CA LEU A 18 -26.75 12.80 -32.15
C LEU A 18 -25.35 12.98 -32.75
N ILE A 19 -24.88 14.22 -32.82
CA ILE A 19 -23.55 14.55 -33.34
C ILE A 19 -22.74 15.19 -32.22
N VAL A 20 -21.57 14.61 -31.94
CA VAL A 20 -20.55 15.18 -31.07
C VAL A 20 -19.40 15.61 -31.95
N HIS A 21 -19.04 16.89 -31.90
CA HIS A 21 -17.90 17.42 -32.65
C HIS A 21 -17.04 18.33 -31.79
N GLU A 22 -15.73 18.21 -31.98
CA GLU A 22 -14.77 19.20 -31.51
C GLU A 22 -14.93 20.48 -32.32
N VAL A 23 -14.78 21.62 -31.66
CA VAL A 23 -14.90 22.89 -32.37
C VAL A 23 -13.60 23.19 -33.12
N ASP A 24 -13.71 23.50 -34.41
CA ASP A 24 -12.55 23.91 -35.22
C ASP A 24 -11.96 25.22 -34.68
N PRO A 25 -10.72 25.19 -34.12
CA PRO A 25 -10.09 26.38 -33.55
C PRO A 25 -9.71 27.42 -34.61
N LYS A 26 -9.78 27.09 -35.91
CA LYS A 26 -9.43 28.00 -37.03
C LYS A 26 -10.63 28.69 -37.65
N LYS A 27 -11.85 28.44 -37.16
CA LYS A 27 -13.06 29.10 -37.67
C LYS A 27 -12.96 30.61 -37.40
N LYS A 28 -13.17 31.43 -38.44
CA LYS A 28 -12.99 32.90 -38.37
C LYS A 28 -14.04 33.60 -37.51
N ASP A 29 -15.20 32.96 -37.31
CA ASP A 29 -16.37 33.53 -36.66
C ASP A 29 -16.74 32.74 -35.39
N LEU A 30 -15.78 32.50 -34.50
CA LEU A 30 -15.99 31.78 -33.24
C LEU A 30 -16.74 32.67 -32.23
N MET A 31 -17.94 32.25 -31.81
CA MET A 31 -18.62 32.83 -30.66
C MET A 31 -18.01 32.31 -29.35
N GLU A 32 -18.24 32.96 -28.20
CA GLU A 32 -17.68 32.49 -26.92
C GLU A 32 -18.10 31.06 -26.57
N LEU A 33 -19.32 30.67 -26.93
CA LEU A 33 -19.83 29.31 -26.76
C LEU A 33 -19.12 28.29 -27.67
N ASP A 34 -18.55 28.73 -28.80
CA ASP A 34 -17.75 27.87 -29.68
C ASP A 34 -16.34 27.62 -29.10
N LYS A 35 -15.92 28.33 -28.04
CA LYS A 35 -14.65 28.05 -27.33
C LYS A 35 -14.78 26.90 -26.33
N ILE A 36 -16.00 26.41 -26.07
CA ILE A 36 -16.24 25.25 -25.23
C ILE A 36 -15.88 24.01 -26.06
N GLY A 37 -14.88 23.24 -25.62
CA GLY A 37 -14.15 22.27 -26.46
C GLY A 37 -14.97 21.12 -27.08
N LEU A 38 -16.23 20.94 -26.69
CA LEU A 38 -17.13 19.94 -27.27
C LEU A 38 -18.51 20.55 -27.51
N LYS A 39 -19.01 20.39 -28.73
CA LYS A 39 -20.39 20.77 -29.10
C LYS A 39 -21.20 19.52 -29.38
N ILE A 40 -22.33 19.42 -28.68
CA ILE A 40 -23.27 18.30 -28.79
C ILE A 40 -24.56 18.84 -29.41
N THR A 41 -25.00 18.21 -30.48
CA THR A 41 -26.23 18.60 -31.19
C THR A 41 -27.13 17.38 -31.38
N PHE A 42 -28.44 17.60 -31.21
CA PHE A 42 -29.46 16.60 -31.49
C PHE A 42 -30.51 17.17 -32.44
N SER A 43 -30.93 16.39 -33.43
CA SER A 43 -31.95 16.79 -34.41
C SER A 43 -33.23 15.96 -34.24
N ALA A 44 -34.39 16.62 -34.21
CA ALA A 44 -35.70 16.00 -34.10
C ALA A 44 -36.73 16.72 -34.99
N GLU A 45 -37.93 16.14 -35.12
CA GLU A 45 -39.02 16.71 -35.93
C GLU A 45 -39.49 18.08 -35.42
N THR A 46 -39.44 18.31 -34.09
CA THR A 46 -39.80 19.61 -33.50
C THR A 46 -38.65 20.19 -32.66
N PRO A 47 -38.54 21.53 -32.56
CA PRO A 47 -37.55 22.16 -31.70
C PRO A 47 -37.69 21.76 -30.22
N LYS A 48 -38.92 21.52 -29.77
CA LYS A 48 -39.22 21.12 -28.39
C LYS A 48 -38.68 19.72 -28.09
N ASP A 49 -38.90 18.78 -28.99
CA ASP A 49 -38.40 17.41 -28.83
C ASP A 49 -36.88 17.37 -28.91
N ALA A 50 -36.29 18.15 -29.82
CA ALA A 50 -34.83 18.26 -29.94
C ALA A 50 -34.19 18.73 -28.63
N GLN A 51 -34.78 19.77 -28.02
CA GLN A 51 -34.32 20.32 -26.74
C GLN A 51 -34.52 19.33 -25.58
N SER A 52 -35.68 18.70 -25.49
CA SER A 52 -35.99 17.75 -24.40
C SER A 52 -35.03 16.57 -24.43
N VAL A 53 -34.90 15.91 -25.60
CA VAL A 53 -34.06 14.73 -25.75
C VAL A 53 -32.59 15.04 -25.51
N LEU A 54 -32.07 16.17 -26.02
CA LEU A 54 -30.68 16.56 -25.77
C LEU A 54 -30.42 16.81 -24.27
N THR A 55 -31.36 17.47 -23.58
CA THR A 55 -31.25 17.76 -22.14
C THR A 55 -31.27 16.47 -21.32
N GLU A 56 -32.20 15.58 -21.62
CA GLU A 56 -32.33 14.29 -20.95
C GLU A 56 -31.12 13.39 -21.22
N TYR A 57 -30.61 13.38 -22.46
CA TYR A 57 -29.40 12.63 -22.83
C TYR A 57 -28.19 13.11 -22.04
N VAL A 58 -27.93 14.42 -21.99
CA VAL A 58 -26.80 14.97 -21.21
C VAL A 58 -26.95 14.63 -19.73
N SER A 59 -28.16 14.76 -19.16
CA SER A 59 -28.43 14.38 -17.77
C SER A 59 -28.15 12.90 -17.51
N PHE A 60 -28.62 12.02 -18.40
CA PHE A 60 -28.38 10.59 -18.33
C PHE A 60 -26.89 10.25 -18.38
N VAL A 61 -26.14 10.81 -19.34
CA VAL A 61 -24.70 10.56 -19.47
C VAL A 61 -23.96 11.04 -18.23
N ASN A 62 -24.29 12.23 -17.70
CA ASN A 62 -23.66 12.74 -16.47
C ASN A 62 -23.90 11.81 -15.28
N GLN A 63 -25.14 11.35 -15.08
CA GLN A 63 -25.48 10.42 -14.01
C GLN A 63 -24.80 9.06 -14.19
N TYR A 64 -24.77 8.55 -15.43
CA TYR A 64 -24.12 7.30 -15.77
C TYR A 64 -22.62 7.35 -15.48
N ILE A 65 -21.92 8.38 -15.96
CA ILE A 65 -20.49 8.56 -15.72
C ILE A 65 -20.19 8.76 -14.23
N LEU A 66 -21.01 9.54 -13.51
CA LEU A 66 -20.85 9.70 -12.06
C LEU A 66 -21.00 8.37 -11.31
N ASN A 67 -22.00 7.56 -11.67
CA ASN A 67 -22.20 6.25 -11.06
C ASN A 67 -21.05 5.29 -11.40
N GLN A 68 -20.64 5.23 -12.67
CA GLN A 68 -19.52 4.40 -13.12
C GLN A 68 -18.22 4.79 -12.39
N THR A 69 -17.91 6.08 -12.34
CA THR A 69 -16.72 6.61 -11.64
C THR A 69 -16.73 6.23 -10.16
N ASN A 70 -17.89 6.32 -9.50
CA ASN A 70 -18.03 5.93 -8.10
C ASN A 70 -17.84 4.42 -7.89
N GLN A 71 -18.33 3.60 -8.81
CA GLN A 71 -18.13 2.14 -8.76
C GLN A 71 -16.67 1.77 -8.96
N GLU A 72 -16.00 2.35 -9.96
CA GLU A 72 -14.58 2.14 -10.23
C GLU A 72 -13.70 2.62 -9.06
N PHE A 73 -14.01 3.79 -8.50
CA PHE A 73 -13.32 4.29 -7.31
C PHE A 73 -13.45 3.34 -6.12
N LYS A 74 -14.67 2.86 -5.82
CA LYS A 74 -14.91 1.90 -4.73
C LYS A 74 -14.16 0.59 -4.95
N LEU A 75 -14.17 0.07 -6.18
CA LEU A 75 -13.44 -1.15 -6.54
C LEU A 75 -11.93 -0.95 -6.33
N GLY A 76 -11.36 0.12 -6.88
CA GLY A 76 -9.94 0.44 -6.74
C GLY A 76 -9.53 0.68 -5.28
N PHE A 77 -10.39 1.30 -4.49
CA PHE A 77 -10.17 1.48 -3.06
C PHE A 77 -10.15 0.15 -2.31
N ASN A 78 -11.13 -0.73 -2.54
CA ASN A 78 -11.21 -2.02 -1.87
C ASN A 78 -10.04 -2.94 -2.24
N LEU A 79 -9.65 -2.98 -3.52
CA LEU A 79 -8.48 -3.76 -3.96
C LEU A 79 -7.20 -3.31 -3.24
N ARG A 80 -6.98 -2.00 -3.13
CA ARG A 80 -5.83 -1.46 -2.39
C ARG A 80 -5.93 -1.75 -0.89
N LEU A 81 -7.13 -1.72 -0.31
CA LEU A 81 -7.33 -2.05 1.11
C LEU A 81 -7.00 -3.52 1.37
N ASP A 82 -7.45 -4.42 0.52
CA ASP A 82 -7.22 -5.86 0.66
C ASP A 82 -5.76 -6.23 0.41
N GLU A 83 -5.10 -5.63 -0.59
CA GLU A 83 -3.65 -5.74 -0.79
C GLU A 83 -2.86 -5.34 0.46
N ARG A 84 -3.28 -4.24 1.13
CA ARG A 84 -2.64 -3.75 2.36
C ARG A 84 -2.86 -4.70 3.54
N LYS A 85 -4.06 -5.27 3.69
CA LYS A 85 -4.33 -6.27 4.73
C LYS A 85 -3.49 -7.52 4.53
N PHE A 86 -3.46 -8.05 3.32
CA PHE A 86 -2.66 -9.22 2.98
C PHE A 86 -1.17 -8.98 3.23
N THR A 87 -0.63 -7.82 2.80
CA THR A 87 0.76 -7.45 3.08
C THR A 87 1.04 -7.38 4.58
N LYS A 88 0.09 -6.85 5.37
CA LYS A 88 0.23 -6.80 6.83
C LYS A 88 0.30 -8.21 7.43
N GLU A 89 -0.60 -9.10 7.03
CA GLU A 89 -0.62 -10.49 7.49
C GLU A 89 0.70 -11.20 7.18
N GLN A 90 1.20 -11.09 5.94
CA GLN A 90 2.50 -11.65 5.56
C GLN A 90 3.66 -11.09 6.41
N ILE A 91 3.65 -9.78 6.71
CA ILE A 91 4.67 -9.17 7.57
C ILE A 91 4.57 -9.74 8.99
N GLU A 92 3.37 -9.90 9.54
CA GLU A 92 3.15 -10.43 10.89
C GLU A 92 3.57 -11.90 10.99
N GLU A 93 3.28 -12.72 9.99
CA GLU A 93 3.74 -14.11 9.90
C GLU A 93 5.26 -14.19 9.81
N ASN A 94 5.87 -13.45 8.89
CA ASN A 94 7.33 -13.43 8.73
C ASN A 94 8.04 -12.94 10.01
N LEU A 95 7.48 -11.95 10.71
CA LEU A 95 8.01 -11.49 11.99
C LEU A 95 7.89 -12.56 13.08
N THR A 96 6.81 -13.32 13.09
CA THR A 96 6.60 -14.41 14.05
C THR A 96 7.61 -15.54 13.81
N GLU A 97 7.81 -15.92 12.55
CA GLU A 97 8.80 -16.93 12.18
C GLU A 97 10.23 -16.46 12.48
N ALA A 98 10.58 -15.24 12.10
CA ALA A 98 11.89 -14.66 12.39
C ALA A 98 12.15 -14.59 13.91
N LYS A 99 11.14 -14.23 14.72
CA LYS A 99 11.24 -14.27 16.18
C LYS A 99 11.48 -15.68 16.69
N LYS A 100 10.78 -16.69 16.16
CA LYS A 100 10.98 -18.10 16.53
C LYS A 100 12.41 -18.55 16.25
N VAL A 101 12.91 -18.30 15.04
CA VAL A 101 14.29 -18.63 14.65
C VAL A 101 15.31 -17.90 15.53
N GLN A 102 15.06 -16.62 15.84
CA GLN A 102 15.92 -15.84 16.73
C GLN A 102 15.99 -16.45 18.15
N VAL A 103 14.85 -16.82 18.72
CA VAL A 103 14.77 -17.46 20.05
C VAL A 103 15.50 -18.81 20.04
N GLU A 104 15.30 -19.63 19.00
CA GLU A 104 15.97 -20.92 18.85
C GLU A 104 17.50 -20.76 18.78
N ASN A 105 17.99 -19.85 17.94
CA ASN A 105 19.43 -19.57 17.82
C ASN A 105 20.03 -19.05 19.13
N LEU A 106 19.37 -18.12 19.81
CA LEU A 106 19.83 -17.60 21.10
C LEU A 106 19.84 -18.67 22.18
N THR A 107 18.82 -19.53 22.22
CA THR A 107 18.74 -20.67 23.15
C THR A 107 19.89 -21.65 22.93
N ASN A 108 20.10 -22.06 21.67
CA ASN A 108 21.20 -22.96 21.30
C ASN A 108 22.57 -22.36 21.64
N ALA A 109 22.78 -21.08 21.34
CA ALA A 109 24.00 -20.37 21.69
C ALA A 109 24.24 -20.30 23.20
N LEU A 110 23.18 -20.07 23.98
CA LEU A 110 23.26 -20.04 25.44
C LEU A 110 23.62 -21.42 26.00
N GLU A 111 23.06 -22.49 25.46
CA GLU A 111 23.43 -23.86 25.85
C GLU A 111 24.91 -24.17 25.56
N ILE A 112 25.41 -23.77 24.39
CA ILE A 112 26.81 -23.95 24.02
C ILE A 112 27.71 -23.14 24.95
N ALA A 113 27.36 -21.88 25.22
CA ALA A 113 28.10 -21.02 26.15
C ALA A 113 28.19 -21.64 27.55
N LYS A 114 27.06 -22.16 28.08
CA LYS A 114 27.01 -22.88 29.36
C LYS A 114 27.90 -24.12 29.37
N LYS A 115 27.84 -24.95 28.32
CA LYS A 115 28.66 -26.16 28.19
C LYS A 115 30.16 -25.84 28.08
N ALA A 116 30.50 -24.74 27.42
CA ALA A 116 31.87 -24.29 27.24
C ALA A 116 32.40 -23.44 28.42
N GLY A 117 31.56 -23.09 29.40
CA GLY A 117 31.93 -22.24 30.53
C GLY A 117 32.16 -20.77 30.17
N VAL A 118 31.60 -20.29 29.06
CA VAL A 118 31.72 -18.90 28.58
C VAL A 118 30.71 -18.01 29.31
N LYS A 119 31.06 -17.59 30.53
CA LYS A 119 30.17 -16.77 31.38
C LYS A 119 30.01 -15.33 30.91
N ASP A 120 31.10 -14.76 30.44
CA ASP A 120 31.21 -13.39 29.93
C ASP A 120 31.78 -13.42 28.51
N LEU A 121 31.58 -12.36 27.73
CA LEU A 121 32.07 -12.23 26.35
C LEU A 121 33.54 -12.67 26.23
N SER A 122 33.81 -13.74 25.46
CA SER A 122 35.17 -14.24 25.28
C SER A 122 35.97 -13.26 24.41
N ARG A 123 36.86 -12.48 25.03
CA ARG A 123 37.79 -11.59 24.34
C ARG A 123 39.14 -12.28 24.19
N GLU A 124 39.43 -12.79 23.00
CA GLU A 124 40.82 -12.99 22.59
C GLU A 124 41.26 -11.73 21.84
N ASN A 125 41.96 -10.85 22.58
CA ASN A 125 42.74 -9.69 22.12
C ASN A 125 42.33 -9.07 20.77
N ASN A 126 41.30 -8.23 20.73
CA ASN A 126 41.18 -7.09 19.81
C ASN A 126 40.19 -6.04 20.35
N ASN A 127 40.59 -4.77 20.27
CA ASN A 127 39.94 -3.60 20.86
C ASN A 127 38.48 -3.39 20.42
N ILE A 128 37.50 -3.80 21.24
CA ILE A 128 36.11 -3.35 21.10
C ILE A 128 35.63 -2.86 22.48
N SER A 129 35.46 -1.55 22.59
CA SER A 129 35.10 -0.78 23.79
C SER A 129 33.67 -1.07 24.25
N VAL A 130 33.49 -2.07 25.11
CA VAL A 130 32.21 -2.35 25.81
C VAL A 130 31.91 -1.35 26.94
N LEU A 131 32.75 -0.31 27.16
CA LEU A 131 32.49 0.69 28.19
C LEU A 131 31.21 1.53 27.92
N GLU A 132 30.65 1.47 26.70
CA GLU A 132 29.41 2.17 26.33
C GLU A 132 28.12 1.39 26.65
N TYR A 133 28.21 0.12 27.08
CA TYR A 133 27.03 -0.72 27.36
C TYR A 133 26.33 -0.38 28.70
N MET A 134 27.01 0.31 29.62
CA MET A 134 26.37 0.80 30.86
C MET A 134 25.57 2.10 30.65
N LEU A 135 25.55 2.66 29.43
CA LEU A 135 24.92 3.95 29.11
C LEU A 135 23.84 3.81 28.01
N GLY A 136 22.92 2.87 28.16
CA GLY A 136 21.51 2.95 27.72
C GLY A 136 21.12 3.27 26.26
N ASN A 137 22.03 3.62 25.35
CA ASN A 137 21.67 4.36 24.13
C ASN A 137 22.30 3.87 22.81
N VAL A 138 23.10 2.80 22.79
CA VAL A 138 23.71 2.31 21.54
C VAL A 138 23.38 0.84 21.31
N ARG A 139 22.54 0.58 20.30
CA ARG A 139 22.34 -0.76 19.75
C ARG A 139 23.68 -1.24 19.20
N LEU A 140 24.19 -2.34 19.76
CA LEU A 140 25.31 -3.10 19.22
C LEU A 140 25.10 -3.33 17.71
N ASN A 141 25.87 -2.65 16.86
CA ASN A 141 25.89 -2.90 15.42
C ASN A 141 26.76 -4.15 15.17
N ILE A 142 26.24 -5.32 15.58
CA ILE A 142 26.90 -6.63 15.38
C ILE A 142 26.73 -7.10 13.93
N PHE A 143 25.96 -6.39 13.10
CA PHE A 143 25.60 -6.80 11.74
C PHE A 143 26.79 -7.09 10.82
N ASP A 144 27.97 -6.52 11.06
CA ASP A 144 29.19 -6.76 10.27
C ASP A 144 30.17 -7.77 10.89
N SER A 145 29.84 -8.35 12.06
CA SER A 145 30.73 -9.26 12.78
C SER A 145 30.35 -10.72 12.52
N LYS A 146 31.35 -11.60 12.39
CA LYS A 146 31.17 -13.08 12.41
C LYS A 146 30.42 -13.59 13.65
N LEU A 147 30.22 -12.75 14.66
CA LEU A 147 29.42 -13.01 15.87
C LEU A 147 27.91 -12.83 15.65
N ALA A 148 27.46 -12.18 14.57
CA ALA A 148 26.07 -12.14 14.15
C ALA A 148 25.67 -13.36 13.31
N ASP A 149 26.64 -14.12 12.82
CA ASP A 149 26.41 -15.45 12.25
C ASP A 149 26.07 -16.42 13.40
N GLY A 150 24.94 -17.13 13.30
CA GLY A 150 24.40 -18.01 14.33
C GLY A 150 25.40 -19.05 14.84
N THR A 151 26.39 -19.39 14.02
CA THR A 151 27.47 -20.35 14.33
C THR A 151 28.33 -19.94 15.54
N TYR A 152 28.57 -18.65 15.74
CA TYR A 152 29.53 -18.15 16.75
C TYR A 152 28.87 -17.34 17.87
N LEU A 153 27.54 -17.30 17.88
CA LEU A 153 26.73 -16.51 18.80
C LEU A 153 27.01 -16.82 20.28
N PHE A 154 27.44 -18.05 20.59
CA PHE A 154 27.80 -18.50 21.93
C PHE A 154 28.98 -17.72 22.55
N MET A 155 29.87 -17.15 21.74
CA MET A 155 31.01 -16.36 22.21
C MET A 155 30.60 -15.06 22.92
N LEU A 156 29.34 -14.62 22.73
CA LEU A 156 28.77 -13.47 23.43
C LEU A 156 28.63 -13.71 24.95
N GLY A 157 28.62 -14.97 25.37
CA GLY A 157 28.58 -15.38 26.76
C GLY A 157 27.18 -15.40 27.38
N GLU A 158 27.05 -16.18 28.46
CA GLU A 158 25.76 -16.50 29.09
C GLU A 158 24.95 -15.26 29.48
N LYS A 159 25.57 -14.27 30.13
CA LYS A 159 24.85 -13.08 30.63
C LYS A 159 24.25 -12.25 29.50
N TYR A 160 24.96 -12.12 28.39
CA TYR A 160 24.49 -11.35 27.23
C TYR A 160 23.35 -12.09 26.53
N LEU A 161 23.51 -13.39 26.30
CA LEU A 161 22.51 -14.22 25.62
C LEU A 161 21.22 -14.33 26.43
N GLN A 162 21.31 -14.47 27.76
CA GLN A 162 20.15 -14.46 28.65
C GLN A 162 19.42 -13.10 28.59
N ALA A 163 20.15 -11.98 28.68
CA ALA A 163 19.55 -10.64 28.57
C ALA A 163 18.85 -10.40 27.21
N GLN A 164 19.39 -10.96 26.13
CA GLN A 164 18.75 -10.91 24.80
C GLN A 164 17.48 -11.76 24.75
N LEU A 165 17.49 -12.99 25.29
CA LEU A 165 16.29 -13.83 25.38
C LEU A 165 15.18 -13.15 26.20
N ASP A 166 15.52 -12.64 27.39
CA ASP A 166 14.59 -11.92 28.27
C ASP A 166 14.02 -10.67 27.56
N SER A 167 14.82 -10.01 26.73
CA SER A 167 14.37 -8.87 25.92
C SER A 167 13.39 -9.31 24.83
N VAL A 168 13.68 -10.38 24.08
CA VAL A 168 12.84 -10.88 22.98
C VAL A 168 11.47 -11.34 23.49
N GLU A 169 11.39 -11.91 24.69
CA GLU A 169 10.11 -12.26 25.35
C GLU A 169 9.26 -11.03 25.68
N ASN A 170 9.90 -9.94 26.10
CA ASN A 170 9.23 -8.71 26.53
C ASN A 170 8.89 -7.72 25.40
N VAL A 171 9.41 -7.90 24.18
CA VAL A 171 9.10 -7.01 23.04
C VAL A 171 7.71 -7.30 22.48
N LYS A 172 6.78 -6.37 22.71
CA LYS A 172 5.46 -6.33 22.04
C LYS A 172 5.63 -6.15 20.52
N ALA A 173 4.87 -6.91 19.74
CA ALA A 173 4.86 -6.91 18.27
C ALA A 173 4.76 -5.50 17.63
N TYR A 174 4.19 -4.53 18.35
CA TYR A 174 4.05 -3.13 17.96
C TYR A 174 5.38 -2.45 17.52
N TYR A 175 6.51 -2.77 18.14
CA TYR A 175 7.79 -2.10 17.82
C TYR A 175 8.37 -2.53 16.46
N TYR A 176 8.11 -3.77 16.03
CA TYR A 176 8.58 -4.28 14.75
C TYR A 176 7.77 -3.72 13.57
N LEU A 177 6.45 -3.56 13.74
CA LEU A 177 5.59 -2.93 12.72
C LEU A 177 6.01 -1.47 12.45
N LYS A 178 6.41 -0.71 13.48
CA LYS A 178 6.83 0.71 13.35
C LYS A 178 8.12 0.91 12.53
N GLN A 179 9.04 -0.05 12.52
CA GLN A 179 10.27 0.06 11.72
C GLN A 179 10.02 -0.22 10.24
N ASN A 180 9.02 -1.06 9.92
CA ASN A 180 8.63 -1.34 8.54
C ASN A 180 7.67 -0.28 7.97
N THR A 181 6.82 0.36 8.79
CA THR A 181 5.93 1.43 8.33
C THR A 181 6.63 2.73 7.94
N LYS A 182 7.86 2.98 8.43
CA LYS A 182 8.70 4.12 7.98
C LYS A 182 9.04 4.08 6.49
N LYS A 183 8.86 2.94 5.81
CA LYS A 183 9.08 2.77 4.37
C LYS A 183 7.82 2.97 3.52
N LEU A 184 6.66 3.28 4.11
CA LEU A 184 5.41 3.50 3.36
C LEU A 184 5.08 5.00 3.20
N PRO A 185 4.55 5.43 2.04
CA PRO A 185 4.15 6.81 1.77
C PRO A 185 3.20 7.38 2.83
N GLN A 186 3.34 8.68 3.14
CA GLN A 186 2.69 9.41 4.24
C GLN A 186 1.16 9.23 4.35
N ALA A 187 0.45 8.92 3.26
CA ALA A 187 -0.99 8.61 3.26
C ALA A 187 -1.37 7.37 4.10
N GLN A 188 -0.40 6.54 4.50
CA GLN A 188 -0.62 5.29 5.24
C GLN A 188 -0.41 5.40 6.75
N GLN A 189 0.03 6.56 7.26
CA GLN A 189 0.21 6.76 8.69
C GLN A 189 -1.11 6.98 9.45
N ILE A 190 -2.18 7.37 8.74
CA ILE A 190 -3.45 7.81 9.34
C ILE A 190 -4.31 6.63 9.83
N VAL A 191 -4.15 5.42 9.27
CA VAL A 191 -4.97 4.25 9.65
C VAL A 191 -4.39 3.49 10.85
N SER A 192 -3.13 3.72 11.20
CA SER A 192 -2.42 3.05 12.31
C SER A 192 -2.64 3.68 13.70
N LEU A 193 -3.56 4.65 13.84
CA LEU A 193 -3.83 5.38 15.09
C LEU A 193 -5.30 5.33 15.56
N LYS A 194 -6.10 4.38 15.08
CA LYS A 194 -7.42 4.07 15.67
C LYS A 194 -7.51 2.61 16.06
#